data_AF-L7WGZ6-F1
#
_entry.id   AF-L7WGZ6-F1
#
_cell.length_a   1.000
_cell.length_b   1.000
_cell.length_c   1.000
_cell.angle_alpha   90.00
_cell.angle_beta   90.00
_cell.angle_gamma   90.00
#
_symmetry.space_group_name_H-M   'P 1'
#
loop_
_entity.id
_entity.type
_entity.pdbx_description
1 polymer ?
#
loop_
_entity_poly.entity_id
_entity_poly.type
_entity_poly.pdbx_seq_one_letter_code
_entity_poly.pdbx_strand_id
1 'polypeptide(L)' 'ADVVKRCPHHQSEDMSENKSHLIRVEGSQLAQYFEDPYTKRQSVTVPYERPQLGSEMTTILLSFMCNSSC' A
#
# COMPACT_ATOMS: atom_id res chain seq x y z
N ALA A 1 18.02 -7.12 8.18
CA ALA A 1 16.58 -7.36 8.09
C ALA A 1 16.11 -6.95 6.72
N ASP A 2 15.41 -7.83 6.02
CA ASP A 2 15.11 -7.65 4.60
C ASP A 2 13.89 -6.75 4.36
N VAL A 3 13.78 -6.26 3.12
CA VAL A 3 12.66 -5.45 2.66
C VAL A 3 11.54 -6.36 2.18
N VAL A 4 10.31 -6.09 2.65
CA VAL A 4 9.12 -6.77 2.16
C VAL A 4 8.77 -6.24 0.77
N LYS A 5 8.72 -7.13 -0.22
CA LYS A 5 8.39 -6.82 -1.61
C LYS A 5 7.45 -7.89 -2.17
N ARG A 6 6.74 -7.55 -3.23
CA ARG A 6 5.96 -8.53 -4.02
C ARG A 6 6.87 -9.47 -4.78
N CYS A 7 6.40 -10.69 -5.05
CA CYS A 7 7.14 -11.63 -5.89
C CYS A 7 7.19 -11.15 -7.36
N PRO A 8 8.22 -11.54 -8.13
CA PRO A 8 8.40 -11.06 -9.51
C PRO A 8 7.21 -11.31 -10.43
N HIS A 9 6.52 -12.44 -10.27
CA HIS A 9 5.35 -12.81 -11.07
C HIS A 9 4.22 -11.77 -10.91
N HIS A 10 3.77 -11.53 -9.69
CA HIS A 10 2.73 -10.55 -9.40
C HIS A 10 3.13 -9.11 -9.71
N GLN A 11 4.42 -8.76 -9.64
CA GLN A 11 4.90 -7.44 -10.09
C GLN A 11 4.81 -7.27 -11.61
N SER A 12 5.02 -8.34 -12.37
CA SER A 12 5.04 -8.29 -13.84
C SER A 12 3.66 -8.19 -14.48
N GLU A 13 2.64 -8.81 -13.88
CA GLU A 13 1.27 -8.77 -14.36
C GLU A 13 0.54 -7.46 -14.01
N ASP A 14 1.07 -6.72 -13.03
CA ASP A 14 0.46 -5.50 -12.54
C ASP A 14 0.92 -4.26 -13.32
N MET A 15 -0.03 -3.60 -13.96
CA MET A 15 0.21 -2.43 -14.81
C MET A 15 0.19 -1.10 -14.05
N SER A 16 -0.05 -1.12 -12.74
CA SER A 16 -0.09 0.10 -11.92
C SER A 16 1.31 0.68 -11.70
N GLU A 17 1.41 2.00 -11.54
CA GLU A 17 2.67 2.68 -11.23
C GLU A 17 3.31 2.18 -9.93
N ASN A 18 2.48 1.84 -8.94
CA ASN A 18 2.87 1.26 -7.66
C ASN A 18 2.89 -0.28 -7.67
N LYS A 19 3.12 -0.93 -8.83
CA LYS A 19 3.21 -2.41 -8.97
C LYS A 19 4.19 -3.09 -8.03
N SER A 20 5.20 -2.37 -7.55
CA SER A 20 6.18 -2.93 -6.62
C SER A 20 5.66 -3.08 -5.18
N HIS A 21 4.69 -2.26 -4.77
CA HIS A 21 4.20 -2.15 -3.40
C HIS A 21 3.29 -3.32 -3.02
N LEU A 22 3.64 -4.02 -1.93
CA LEU A 22 2.79 -5.08 -1.38
C LEU A 22 1.46 -4.55 -0.82
N ILE A 23 1.48 -3.39 -0.17
CA ILE A 23 0.30 -2.81 0.49
C ILE A 23 -0.24 -1.67 -0.37
N ARG A 24 -1.54 -1.68 -0.63
CA ARG A 24 -2.28 -0.61 -1.32
C ARG A 24 -3.46 -0.14 -0.50
N VAL A 25 -3.88 1.11 -0.76
CA VAL A 25 -5.10 1.68 -0.18
C VAL A 25 -6.19 1.72 -1.24
N GLU A 26 -7.38 1.23 -0.89
CA GLU A 26 -8.57 1.30 -1.74
C GLU A 26 -9.38 2.56 -1.44
N GLY A 27 -10.07 3.10 -2.46
CA GLY A 27 -11.01 4.20 -2.28
C GLY A 27 -10.40 5.58 -2.01
N SER A 28 -9.07 5.72 -2.00
CA SER A 28 -8.38 7.01 -1.84
C SER A 28 -7.47 7.31 -3.02
N GLN A 29 -7.80 8.36 -3.79
CA GLN A 29 -6.94 8.89 -4.85
C GLN A 29 -5.77 9.72 -4.30
N LEU A 30 -5.80 10.06 -3.01
CA LEU A 30 -4.76 10.84 -2.32
C LEU A 30 -3.69 9.94 -1.69
N ALA A 31 -3.76 8.62 -1.91
CA ALA A 31 -2.74 7.70 -1.45
C ALA A 31 -1.41 7.97 -2.16
N GLN A 32 -0.35 8.17 -1.37
CA GLN A 32 1.00 8.41 -1.86
C GLN A 32 1.87 7.20 -1.57
N TYR A 33 2.48 6.67 -2.63
CA TYR A 33 3.36 5.50 -2.57
C TYR A 33 4.81 5.98 -2.61
N PHE A 34 5.61 5.54 -1.64
CA PHE A 34 6.99 5.97 -1.50
C PHE A 34 7.93 4.78 -1.26
N GLU A 35 9.08 4.80 -1.92
CA GLU A 35 10.21 3.92 -1.61
C GLU A 35 11.34 4.75 -1.03
N ASP A 36 11.74 4.45 0.19
CA ASP A 36 12.82 5.16 0.86
C ASP A 36 14.16 4.89 0.13
N PRO A 37 14.90 5.92 -0.31
CA PRO A 37 16.06 5.73 -1.18
C PRO A 37 17.24 5.04 -0.48
N TYR A 38 17.31 5.05 0.85
CA TYR A 38 18.42 4.49 1.62
C TYR A 38 18.15 3.06 2.08
N THR A 39 16.97 2.82 2.65
CA THR A 39 16.54 1.53 3.20
C THR A 39 15.78 0.67 2.19
N LYS A 40 15.36 1.26 1.06
CA LYS A 40 14.53 0.65 0.02
C LYS A 40 13.16 0.17 0.51
N ARG A 41 12.74 0.59 1.71
CA ARG A 41 11.45 0.20 2.29
C ARG A 41 10.33 0.94 1.59
N GLN A 42 9.26 0.21 1.32
CA GLN A 42 8.08 0.74 0.65
C GLN A 42 7.01 1.07 1.68
N SER A 43 6.38 2.23 1.51
CA SER A 43 5.28 2.72 2.34
C SER A 43 4.17 3.30 1.49
N VAL A 44 2.97 3.33 2.07
CA VAL A 44 1.83 4.09 1.54
C VAL A 44 1.33 5.02 2.63
N THR A 45 1.08 6.28 2.28
CA THR A 45 0.54 7.30 3.19
C THR A 45 -0.75 7.88 2.62
N VAL A 46 -1.70 8.20 3.49
CA VAL A 46 -2.94 8.88 3.14
C VAL A 46 -3.14 10.08 4.07
N PRO A 47 -3.82 11.14 3.61
CA PRO A 47 -4.25 12.21 4.49
C PRO A 47 -5.11 11.68 5.63
N TYR A 48 -4.94 12.25 6.81
CA TYR A 48 -5.81 11.93 7.94
C TYR A 48 -7.21 12.51 7.70
N GLU A 49 -8.22 11.66 7.87
CA GLU A 49 -9.62 12.04 7.84
C GLU A 49 -10.26 11.78 9.21
N ARG A 50 -11.05 12.75 9.68
CA ARG A 50 -11.84 12.57 10.92
C ARG A 50 -12.96 11.55 10.69
N PRO A 51 -13.43 10.86 11.74
CA PRO A 51 -14.59 9.98 11.65
C PRO A 51 -15.81 10.68 11.05
N GLN A 52 -16.61 9.95 10.28
CA GLN A 52 -17.89 10.44 9.76
C GLN A 52 -18.91 10.67 10.89
N LEU A 53 -19.92 11.50 10.65
CA LEU A 53 -20.98 11.76 11.63
C LEU A 53 -21.64 10.45 12.07
N GLY A 54 -21.69 10.21 13.38
CA GLY A 54 -22.21 8.98 13.96
C GLY A 54 -21.18 7.84 14.08
N SER A 55 -19.91 8.06 13.71
CA SER A 55 -18.80 7.13 13.93
C SER A 55 -17.75 7.74 14.85
N GLU A 56 -17.11 6.90 15.66
CA GLU A 56 -15.95 7.27 16.49
C GLU A 56 -14.62 6.93 15.81
N MET A 57 -14.64 6.27 14.65
CA MET A 57 -13.45 5.81 13.93
C MET A 57 -13.50 6.10 12.43
N THR A 58 -12.31 6.17 11.83
CA THR A 58 -12.07 6.23 10.39
C THR A 58 -11.51 4.89 9.93
N THR A 59 -12.07 4.32 8.88
CA THR A 59 -11.61 3.04 8.32
C THR A 59 -10.75 3.29 7.09
N ILE A 60 -9.57 2.66 7.04
CA ILE A 60 -8.72 2.62 5.84
C ILE A 60 -8.78 1.21 5.28
N LEU A 61 -9.18 1.10 4.00
CA LEU A 61 -9.25 -0.18 3.30
C LEU A 61 -7.89 -0.50 2.67
N LEU A 62 -7.31 -1.64 3.05
CA LEU A 62 -5.99 -2.07 2.59
C LEU A 62 -6.10 -3.34 1.73
N SER A 63 -5.37 -3.36 0.63
CA SER A 63 -5.17 -4.55 -0.20
C SER A 63 -3.74 -5.05 -0.08
N PHE A 64 -3.56 -6.36 0.07
CA PHE A 64 -2.26 -7.03 0.09
C PHE A 64 -2.06 -7.79 -1.23
N MET A 65 -1.08 -7.36 -2.01
CA MET A 65 -0.97 -7.68 -3.44
C MET A 65 -0.14 -8.94 -3.74
N CYS A 66 0.21 -9.72 -2.72
CA CYS A 66 0.80 -11.07 -2.80
C CYS A 66 0.33 -11.91 -1.62
N ASN A 67 0.31 -13.23 -1.81
CA ASN A 67 0.11 -14.17 -0.72
C ASN A 67 1.37 -14.27 0.13
N SER A 68 1.21 -14.63 1.40
CA SER A 68 2.34 -14.87 2.31
C SER A 68 3.22 -16.06 1.91
N SER A 69 2.74 -16.92 1.01
CA SER A 69 3.46 -18.09 0.48
C SER A 69 4.23 -17.80 -0.82
N CYS A 70 4.17 -16.57 -1.33
CA CYS A 70 4.88 -16.16 -2.55
C CYS A 70 6.36 -15.87 -2.31
#